data_AF-A0A667WM12-F1
#
_entry.id   AF-A0A667WM12-F1
#
_cell.length_a   1.000
_cell.length_b   1.000
_cell.length_c   1.000
_cell.angle_alpha   90.00
_cell.angle_beta   90.00
_cell.angle_gamma   90.00
#
_symmetry.space_group_name_H-M   'P 1'
#
loop_
_entity.id
_entity.type
_entity.pdbx_description
1 polymer ?
#
loop_
_entity_poly.entity_id
_entity_poly.type
_entity_poly.pdbx_seq_one_letter_code
_entity_poly.pdbx_strand_id
1 'polypeptide(L)'
;MVQCQLSTLEHLQSSGFGRPPPRHGLQLLFWFAKHCVTLEFNNSLVSDCQPENGCYGFHLFGNIEELLPLAYYLVGNLNTETYPASANLPAYVTEYYRLSNNPDSVTTLYDNLDRIIISLRVGTRVVETVYVTEHDMFVSGRFSPDNTHEVSPALIRALQSPELDLSTFLTHMGYYQGMQVARNPSAIAQWFFGTVFQGLPCSCSLMFPLYISISVFFFFITRVERFSTQYTSISTFCTSFRSRHFDRCPHIDCLPA
;
A
#
# COMPACT_ATOMS: atom_id res chain seq x y z
N MET A 1 -7.44 12.00 13.52
CA MET A 1 -8.90 12.16 13.61
C MET A 1 -9.50 11.06 12.74
N VAL A 2 -10.55 10.38 13.22
CA VAL A 2 -11.29 9.38 12.43
C VAL A 2 -12.28 10.15 11.57
N GLN A 3 -12.21 10.00 10.25
CA GLN A 3 -13.00 10.81 9.34
C GLN A 3 -14.47 10.36 9.34
N CYS A 4 -14.72 9.04 9.34
CA CYS A 4 -16.04 8.44 9.47
C CYS A 4 -15.93 6.95 9.82
N GLN A 5 -17.06 6.35 10.20
CA GLN A 5 -17.17 4.90 10.41
C GLN A 5 -17.72 4.23 9.14
N LEU A 6 -17.01 3.21 8.65
CA LEU A 6 -17.39 2.39 7.51
C LEU A 6 -18.23 1.21 7.99
N SER A 7 -19.51 1.20 7.61
CA SER A 7 -20.48 0.20 8.08
C SER A 7 -21.11 -0.64 6.98
N THR A 8 -20.92 -0.25 5.73
CA THR A 8 -21.44 -0.94 4.55
C THR A 8 -20.38 -1.00 3.46
N LEU A 9 -20.57 -1.89 2.49
CA LEU A 9 -19.72 -1.98 1.30
C LEU A 9 -19.73 -0.66 0.49
N GLU A 10 -20.87 0.04 0.46
CA GLU A 10 -21.00 1.35 -0.20
C GLU A 10 -20.20 2.46 0.51
N HIS A 11 -20.17 2.47 1.85
CA HIS A 11 -19.32 3.40 2.61
C HIS A 11 -17.84 3.15 2.29
N LEU A 12 -17.43 1.88 2.29
CA LEU A 12 -16.06 1.50 1.92
C LEU A 12 -15.74 1.91 0.47
N GLN A 13 -16.65 1.67 -0.46
CA GLN A 13 -16.51 2.10 -1.86
C GLN A 13 -16.48 3.62 -2.02
N SER A 14 -17.15 4.38 -1.16
CA SER A 14 -17.12 5.84 -1.23
C SER A 14 -15.86 6.42 -0.60
N SER A 15 -15.27 5.74 0.39
CA SER A 15 -14.06 6.20 1.11
C SER A 15 -12.80 6.26 0.24
N GLY A 16 -12.75 5.55 -0.89
CA GLY A 16 -11.53 5.47 -1.71
C GLY A 16 -10.46 4.52 -1.16
N PHE A 17 -10.62 3.94 0.04
CA PHE A 17 -9.62 3.07 0.65
C PHE A 17 -9.19 1.92 -0.26
N GLY A 18 -7.88 1.64 -0.28
CA GLY A 18 -7.27 0.60 -1.09
C GLY A 18 -7.42 0.78 -2.60
N ARG A 19 -7.79 1.98 -3.08
CA ARG A 19 -7.91 2.31 -4.50
C ARG A 19 -7.15 3.60 -4.83
N PRO A 20 -6.75 3.80 -6.09
CA PRO A 20 -6.83 2.85 -7.22
C PRO A 20 -5.79 1.71 -7.13
N PRO A 21 -5.86 0.66 -7.98
CA PRO A 21 -4.74 -0.26 -8.16
C PRO A 21 -3.45 0.53 -8.47
N PRO A 22 -2.27 0.10 -8.02
CA PRO A 22 -1.92 -1.22 -7.45
C PRO A 22 -2.06 -1.35 -5.93
N ARG A 23 -2.75 -0.42 -5.25
CA ARG A 23 -2.94 -0.44 -3.80
C ARG A 23 -3.55 -1.75 -3.29
N HIS A 24 -3.05 -2.28 -2.19
CA HIS A 24 -3.45 -3.60 -1.68
C HIS A 24 -4.49 -3.54 -0.55
N GLY A 25 -4.92 -2.34 -0.12
CA GLY A 25 -5.76 -2.18 1.06
C GLY A 25 -7.08 -2.94 1.04
N LEU A 26 -7.75 -3.02 -0.12
CA LEU A 26 -9.00 -3.79 -0.23
C LEU A 26 -8.75 -5.29 -0.03
N GLN A 27 -7.72 -5.83 -0.67
CA GLN A 27 -7.31 -7.23 -0.51
C GLN A 27 -6.91 -7.52 0.94
N LEU A 28 -6.17 -6.60 1.57
CA LEU A 28 -5.77 -6.70 2.97
C LEU A 28 -6.98 -6.73 3.91
N LEU A 29 -7.94 -5.82 3.73
CA LEU A 29 -9.16 -5.77 4.55
C LEU A 29 -10.03 -7.00 4.35
N PHE A 30 -10.15 -7.50 3.12
CA PHE A 30 -10.88 -8.72 2.81
C PHE A 30 -10.24 -9.93 3.51
N TRP A 31 -8.91 -10.09 3.40
CA TRP A 31 -8.17 -11.12 4.12
C TRP A 31 -8.36 -11.00 5.63
N PHE A 32 -8.19 -9.79 6.17
CA PHE A 32 -8.32 -9.53 7.59
C PHE A 32 -9.70 -9.96 8.11
N ALA A 33 -10.77 -9.52 7.45
CA ALA A 33 -12.13 -9.85 7.85
C ALA A 33 -12.44 -11.35 7.75
N LYS A 34 -11.95 -12.06 6.72
CA LYS A 34 -12.28 -13.48 6.53
C LYS A 34 -11.38 -14.47 7.27
N HIS A 35 -10.14 -14.08 7.59
CA HIS A 35 -9.12 -15.04 8.06
C HIS A 35 -8.39 -14.60 9.32
N CYS A 36 -8.52 -13.34 9.75
CA CYS A 36 -7.72 -12.80 10.83
C CYS A 36 -8.53 -12.48 12.09
N VAL A 37 -9.85 -12.34 11.94
CA VAL A 37 -10.77 -12.11 13.04
C VAL A 37 -12.00 -12.99 12.93
N THR A 38 -12.48 -13.43 14.09
CA THR A 38 -13.78 -14.07 14.26
C THR A 38 -14.75 -13.04 14.85
N LEU A 39 -15.94 -12.94 14.24
CA LEU A 39 -17.03 -12.10 14.74
C LEU A 39 -17.98 -12.95 15.57
N GLU A 40 -17.97 -12.72 16.87
CA GLU A 40 -18.78 -13.46 17.84
C GLU A 40 -20.25 -13.00 17.82
N PHE A 41 -21.14 -13.82 18.39
CA PHE A 41 -22.58 -13.54 18.44
C PHE A 41 -22.95 -12.23 19.14
N ASN A 42 -22.11 -11.77 20.06
CA ASN A 42 -22.28 -10.50 20.77
C ASN A 42 -21.69 -9.29 20.00
N ASN A 43 -21.33 -9.45 18.73
CA ASN A 43 -20.63 -8.48 17.89
C ASN A 43 -19.20 -8.13 18.35
N SER A 44 -18.62 -8.87 19.30
CA SER A 44 -17.21 -8.70 19.64
C SER A 44 -16.32 -9.37 18.58
N LEU A 45 -15.17 -8.77 18.33
CA LEU A 45 -14.16 -9.32 17.42
C LEU A 45 -13.05 -9.95 18.26
N VAL A 46 -12.59 -11.13 17.85
CA VAL A 46 -11.45 -11.81 18.44
C VAL A 46 -10.42 -12.07 17.34
N SER A 47 -9.14 -11.78 17.61
CA SER A 47 -8.09 -12.00 16.61
C SER A 47 -7.58 -13.44 16.63
N ASP A 48 -7.58 -14.05 15.44
CA ASP A 48 -7.02 -15.38 15.18
C ASP A 48 -5.55 -15.33 14.69
N CYS A 49 -5.09 -14.16 14.27
CA CYS A 49 -3.76 -13.96 13.68
C CYS A 49 -2.60 -13.90 14.66
N GLN A 50 -2.84 -13.78 15.97
CA GLN A 50 -1.79 -13.55 16.98
C GLN A 50 -0.91 -12.31 16.69
N PRO A 51 -1.48 -11.10 16.66
CA PRO A 51 -0.74 -9.86 16.38
C PRO A 51 0.48 -9.65 17.29
N GLU A 52 0.38 -10.10 18.54
CA GLU A 52 1.45 -9.99 19.54
C GLU A 52 2.72 -10.78 19.17
N ASN A 53 2.59 -11.80 18.32
CA ASN A 53 3.72 -12.62 17.84
C ASN A 53 4.31 -12.10 16.52
N GLY A 54 3.79 -10.97 16.01
CA GLY A 54 4.21 -10.38 14.74
C GLY A 54 3.84 -11.19 13.50
N CYS A 55 2.93 -12.16 13.62
CA CYS A 55 2.42 -12.95 12.51
C CYS A 55 1.91 -12.05 11.37
N TYR A 56 2.07 -12.47 10.12
CA TYR A 56 1.64 -11.70 8.95
C TYR A 56 2.23 -10.28 8.83
N GLY A 57 3.26 -9.95 9.62
CA GLY A 57 3.86 -8.61 9.67
C GLY A 57 3.19 -7.64 10.64
N PHE A 58 2.36 -8.15 11.57
CA PHE A 58 1.86 -7.32 12.66
C PHE A 58 3.02 -6.74 13.49
N HIS A 59 2.86 -5.51 13.96
CA HIS A 59 3.81 -4.88 14.89
C HIS A 59 3.12 -3.84 15.75
N LEU A 60 3.70 -3.56 16.92
CA LEU A 60 3.20 -2.56 17.86
C LEU A 60 3.19 -1.17 17.22
N PHE A 61 2.07 -0.47 17.39
CA PHE A 61 1.86 0.91 16.96
C PHE A 61 1.40 1.75 18.14
N GLY A 62 2.31 2.48 18.78
CA GLY A 62 1.96 3.24 19.99
C GLY A 62 1.74 2.33 21.21
N ASN A 63 1.41 2.95 22.36
CA ASN A 63 1.44 2.30 23.68
C ASN A 63 2.70 1.42 23.89
N ILE A 64 3.86 1.90 23.44
CA ILE A 64 5.12 1.15 23.39
C ILE A 64 5.59 0.75 24.80
N GLU A 65 5.26 1.57 25.79
CA GLU A 65 5.59 1.32 27.19
C GLU A 65 4.63 0.31 27.85
N GLU A 66 3.63 -0.20 27.10
CA GLU A 66 2.62 -1.17 27.57
C GLU A 66 1.87 -0.73 28.83
N LEU A 67 1.83 0.58 29.10
CA LEU A 67 1.23 1.14 30.30
C LEU A 67 -0.29 1.00 30.33
N LEU A 68 -0.90 0.91 29.15
CA LEU A 68 -2.33 0.69 29.00
C LEU A 68 -2.64 -0.79 28.72
N PRO A 69 -3.75 -1.33 29.25
CA PRO A 69 -4.17 -2.72 29.00
C PRO A 69 -4.58 -3.00 27.55
N LEU A 70 -4.63 -1.95 26.73
CA LEU A 70 -4.95 -1.98 25.32
C LEU A 70 -3.69 -1.68 24.50
N ALA A 71 -3.26 -2.64 23.71
CA ALA A 71 -2.15 -2.48 22.78
C ALA A 71 -2.69 -2.23 21.37
N TYR A 72 -2.00 -1.41 20.60
CA TYR A 72 -2.38 -1.15 19.21
C TYR A 72 -1.39 -1.86 18.31
N TYR A 73 -1.91 -2.63 17.36
CA TYR A 73 -1.11 -3.37 16.38
C TYR A 73 -1.45 -2.91 14.97
N LEU A 74 -0.45 -2.91 14.12
CA LEU A 74 -0.56 -2.49 12.72
C LEU A 74 -0.14 -3.64 11.79
N VAL A 75 -0.84 -3.81 10.68
CA VAL A 75 -0.48 -4.71 9.57
C VAL A 75 -0.67 -4.02 8.21
N GLY A 76 -0.02 -4.55 7.17
CA GLY A 76 -0.14 -4.07 5.79
C GLY A 76 1.15 -3.46 5.23
N ASN A 77 2.25 -3.41 6.00
CA ASN A 77 3.54 -3.11 5.40
C ASN A 77 4.10 -4.36 4.72
N LEU A 78 4.13 -4.35 3.39
CA LEU A 78 4.56 -5.48 2.57
C LEU A 78 6.08 -5.63 2.44
N ASN A 79 6.87 -4.70 2.99
CA ASN A 79 8.32 -4.78 2.97
C ASN A 79 8.80 -5.92 3.89
N THR A 80 9.21 -7.03 3.29
CA THR A 80 9.69 -8.23 3.98
C THR A 80 11.09 -8.10 4.58
N GLU A 81 11.87 -7.09 4.20
CA GLU A 81 13.14 -6.79 4.87
C GLU A 81 12.89 -6.19 6.26
N THR A 82 11.89 -5.32 6.37
CA THR A 82 11.50 -4.71 7.65
C THR A 82 10.59 -5.62 8.47
N TYR A 83 9.63 -6.28 7.82
CA TYR A 83 8.65 -7.17 8.44
C TYR A 83 8.64 -8.53 7.73
N PRO A 84 9.58 -9.44 8.06
CA PRO A 84 9.72 -10.73 7.36
C PRO A 84 8.44 -11.56 7.32
N ALA A 85 7.64 -11.53 8.40
CA ALA A 85 6.38 -12.24 8.50
C ALA A 85 5.30 -11.73 7.51
N SER A 86 5.45 -10.54 6.90
CA SER A 86 4.58 -10.08 5.81
C SER A 86 4.61 -11.00 4.59
N ALA A 87 5.67 -11.82 4.44
CA ALA A 87 5.73 -12.87 3.42
C ALA A 87 4.64 -13.94 3.58
N ASN A 88 4.05 -14.07 4.78
CA ASN A 88 2.99 -15.02 5.07
C ASN A 88 1.59 -14.48 4.71
N LEU A 89 1.46 -13.21 4.29
CA LEU A 89 0.21 -12.69 3.76
C LEU A 89 -0.18 -13.46 2.47
N PRO A 90 -1.49 -13.64 2.20
CA PRO A 90 -1.91 -14.33 0.99
C PRO A 90 -1.36 -13.68 -0.28
N ALA A 91 -1.08 -14.51 -1.29
CA ALA A 91 -0.49 -14.04 -2.54
C ALA A 91 -1.27 -12.87 -3.17
N TYR A 92 -2.61 -12.93 -3.16
CA TYR A 92 -3.49 -11.88 -3.70
C TYR A 92 -3.40 -10.53 -2.95
N VAL A 93 -2.91 -10.50 -1.71
CA VAL A 93 -2.65 -9.26 -0.98
C VAL A 93 -1.35 -8.62 -1.46
N THR A 94 -0.35 -9.45 -1.74
CA THR A 94 1.01 -8.99 -2.06
C THR A 94 1.33 -8.95 -3.56
N GLU A 95 0.40 -9.37 -4.41
CA GLU A 95 0.63 -9.66 -5.83
C GLU A 95 1.27 -8.48 -6.58
N TYR A 96 0.63 -7.30 -6.51
CA TYR A 96 1.15 -6.11 -7.20
C TYR A 96 2.49 -5.64 -6.65
N TYR A 97 2.71 -5.76 -5.33
CA TYR A 97 3.98 -5.39 -4.70
C TYR A 97 5.13 -6.31 -5.14
N ARG A 98 4.87 -7.62 -5.32
CA ARG A 98 5.90 -8.53 -5.85
C ARG A 98 6.20 -8.26 -7.31
N LEU A 99 5.18 -7.94 -8.10
CA LEU A 99 5.35 -7.55 -9.51
C LEU A 99 6.14 -6.24 -9.63
N SER A 100 5.97 -5.33 -8.67
CA SER A 100 6.63 -4.03 -8.62
C SER A 100 8.11 -4.09 -8.17
N ASN A 101 8.55 -5.22 -7.60
CA ASN A 101 9.95 -5.51 -7.29
C ASN A 101 10.73 -6.08 -8.49
N ASN A 102 10.12 -6.14 -9.68
CA ASN A 102 10.84 -6.35 -10.92
C ASN A 102 11.57 -5.05 -11.32
N PRO A 103 12.88 -5.06 -11.61
CA PRO A 103 13.64 -3.87 -12.00
C PRO A 103 13.09 -3.15 -13.26
N ASP A 104 12.31 -3.84 -14.09
CA ASP A 104 11.65 -3.25 -15.27
C ASP A 104 10.23 -2.72 -15.00
N SER A 105 9.69 -2.95 -13.79
CA SER A 105 8.37 -2.47 -13.42
C SER A 105 8.45 -1.06 -12.84
N VAL A 106 7.41 -0.25 -13.09
CA VAL A 106 7.24 1.01 -12.37
C VAL A 106 6.86 0.66 -10.93
N THR A 107 7.85 0.57 -10.04
CA THR A 107 7.60 0.52 -8.60
C THR A 107 6.89 1.80 -8.20
N THR A 108 5.60 1.73 -7.92
CA THR A 108 4.85 2.89 -7.43
C THR A 108 4.98 2.91 -5.92
N LEU A 109 5.49 4.01 -5.35
CA LEU A 109 5.49 4.25 -3.89
C LEU A 109 4.09 4.10 -3.23
N TYR A 110 3.05 4.04 -4.05
CA TYR A 110 1.65 3.96 -3.67
C TYR A 110 1.14 2.53 -3.42
N ASP A 111 1.83 1.47 -3.85
CA ASP A 111 1.33 0.08 -3.73
C ASP A 111 1.32 -0.45 -2.29
N ASN A 112 2.22 0.06 -1.45
CA ASN A 112 2.42 -0.34 -0.06
C ASN A 112 2.01 0.76 0.94
N LEU A 113 0.94 1.50 0.67
CA LEU A 113 0.43 2.55 1.58
C LEU A 113 -0.57 2.06 2.60
N ASP A 114 -1.41 1.09 2.23
CA ASP A 114 -2.57 0.72 3.03
C ASP A 114 -2.20 0.00 4.33
N ARG A 115 -2.91 0.33 5.41
CA ARG A 115 -2.69 -0.25 6.74
C ARG A 115 -4.00 -0.56 7.41
N ILE A 116 -3.98 -1.61 8.21
CA ILE A 116 -5.01 -1.89 9.21
C ILE A 116 -4.39 -1.71 10.58
N ILE A 117 -5.03 -0.92 11.43
CA ILE A 117 -4.65 -0.74 12.84
C ILE A 117 -5.77 -1.34 13.67
N ILE A 118 -5.42 -2.20 14.62
CA ILE A 118 -6.36 -2.77 15.57
C ILE A 118 -5.96 -2.36 16.98
N SER A 119 -6.95 -2.14 17.83
CA SER A 119 -6.74 -2.13 19.27
C SER A 119 -7.06 -3.52 19.83
N LEU A 120 -6.14 -4.07 20.61
CA LEU A 120 -6.17 -5.44 21.10
C LEU A 120 -6.06 -5.44 22.62
N ARG A 121 -7.02 -6.05 23.29
CA ARG A 121 -6.96 -6.31 24.72
C ARG A 121 -5.98 -7.44 25.00
N VAL A 122 -4.89 -7.10 25.69
CA VAL A 122 -3.82 -8.06 26.02
C VAL A 122 -4.40 -9.21 26.85
N GLY A 123 -3.99 -10.44 26.53
CA GLY A 123 -4.41 -11.66 27.22
C GLY A 123 -5.72 -12.29 26.72
N THR A 124 -6.67 -11.51 26.17
CA THR A 124 -7.93 -12.06 25.63
C THR A 124 -8.01 -12.03 24.10
N ARG A 125 -7.13 -11.28 23.43
CA ARG A 125 -7.14 -11.03 21.96
C ARG A 125 -8.46 -10.45 21.44
N VAL A 126 -9.25 -9.86 22.33
CA VAL A 126 -10.46 -9.12 21.94
C VAL A 126 -10.01 -7.86 21.22
N VAL A 127 -10.51 -7.68 20.01
CA VAL A 127 -10.29 -6.49 19.18
C VAL A 127 -11.38 -5.49 19.50
N GLU A 128 -11.02 -4.35 20.09
CA GLU A 128 -12.01 -3.32 20.48
C GLU A 128 -12.35 -2.40 19.33
N THR A 129 -11.36 -2.03 18.51
CA THR A 129 -11.53 -1.17 17.35
C THR A 129 -10.64 -1.61 16.20
N VAL A 130 -11.13 -1.41 14.98
CA VAL A 130 -10.41 -1.65 13.73
C VAL A 130 -10.42 -0.35 12.94
N TYR A 131 -9.26 0.09 12.49
CA TYR A 131 -9.09 1.23 11.60
C TYR A 131 -8.43 0.80 10.31
N VAL A 132 -8.87 1.39 9.20
CA VAL A 132 -8.17 1.36 7.92
C VAL A 132 -7.57 2.73 7.67
N THR A 133 -6.33 2.76 7.18
CA THR A 133 -5.61 4.01 6.95
C THR A 133 -4.54 3.88 5.87
N GLU A 134 -3.93 5.01 5.53
CA GLU A 134 -2.82 5.13 4.60
C GLU A 134 -1.59 5.62 5.34
N HIS A 135 -0.47 4.96 5.15
CA HIS A 135 0.82 5.43 5.61
C HIS A 135 1.25 6.68 4.82
N ASP A 136 1.76 7.70 5.52
CA ASP A 136 2.36 8.86 4.89
C ASP A 136 3.75 8.50 4.34
N MET A 137 3.87 8.48 3.01
CA MET A 137 5.11 8.16 2.30
C MET A 137 6.25 9.16 2.54
N PHE A 138 5.96 10.37 3.01
CA PHE A 138 6.95 11.43 3.24
C PHE A 138 7.36 11.53 4.70
N VAL A 139 6.54 11.01 5.64
CA VAL A 139 6.81 11.12 7.07
C VAL A 139 6.63 9.78 7.76
N SER A 140 7.78 9.19 8.13
CA SER A 140 7.82 7.91 8.85
C SER A 140 6.94 7.92 10.09
N GLY A 141 6.18 6.84 10.27
CA GLY A 141 5.27 6.65 11.40
C GLY A 141 3.99 7.52 11.37
N ARG A 142 3.77 8.35 10.35
CA ARG A 142 2.51 9.10 10.20
C ARG A 142 1.52 8.38 9.30
N PHE A 143 0.25 8.66 9.57
CA PHE A 143 -0.90 8.16 8.84
C PHE A 143 -1.75 9.31 8.37
N SER A 144 -2.40 9.14 7.21
CA SER A 144 -3.29 10.15 6.63
C SER A 144 -4.46 10.40 7.57
N PRO A 145 -4.58 11.60 8.18
CA PRO A 145 -5.73 11.91 9.04
C PRO A 145 -7.03 11.95 8.23
N ASP A 146 -6.94 12.26 6.94
CA ASP A 146 -8.10 12.38 6.05
C ASP A 146 -8.54 11.03 5.49
N ASN A 147 -7.64 10.04 5.41
CA ASN A 147 -7.96 8.70 4.90
C ASN A 147 -7.93 7.64 6.01
N THR A 148 -8.24 8.03 7.25
CA THR A 148 -8.37 7.12 8.39
C THR A 148 -9.84 6.93 8.76
N HIS A 149 -10.30 5.69 8.68
CA HIS A 149 -11.69 5.34 8.98
C HIS A 149 -11.77 4.19 9.96
N GLU A 150 -12.77 4.24 10.83
CA GLU A 150 -13.10 3.11 11.69
C GLU A 150 -13.94 2.10 10.91
N VAL A 151 -13.62 0.82 11.00
CA VAL A 151 -14.38 -0.27 10.40
C VAL A 151 -15.32 -0.84 11.44
N SER A 152 -16.62 -0.78 11.18
CA SER A 152 -17.60 -1.32 12.12
C SER A 152 -17.73 -2.84 12.01
N PRO A 153 -18.20 -3.52 13.08
CA PRO A 153 -18.51 -4.94 13.03
C PRO A 153 -19.53 -5.32 11.95
N ALA A 154 -20.40 -4.39 11.54
CA ALA A 154 -21.36 -4.62 10.46
C ALA A 154 -20.67 -4.77 9.11
N LEU A 155 -19.63 -3.97 8.83
CA LEU A 155 -18.83 -4.11 7.62
C LEU A 155 -18.01 -5.43 7.65
N ILE A 156 -17.42 -5.79 8.79
CA ILE A 156 -16.74 -7.09 8.93
C ILE A 156 -17.70 -8.24 8.63
N ARG A 157 -18.92 -8.21 9.17
CA ARG A 157 -19.95 -9.22 8.87
C ARG A 157 -20.27 -9.30 7.38
N ALA A 158 -20.43 -8.15 6.72
CA ALA A 158 -20.70 -8.11 5.28
C ALA A 158 -19.55 -8.74 4.47
N LEU A 159 -18.30 -8.45 4.84
CA LEU A 159 -17.11 -9.06 4.23
C LEU A 159 -17.01 -10.57 4.50
N GLN A 160 -17.49 -11.02 5.65
CA GLN A 160 -17.53 -12.44 6.03
C GLN A 160 -18.64 -13.22 5.33
N SER A 161 -19.56 -12.58 4.60
CA SER A 161 -20.62 -13.26 3.85
C SER A 161 -20.06 -14.39 2.96
N PRO A 162 -20.60 -15.63 3.05
CA PRO A 162 -20.14 -16.76 2.24
C PRO A 162 -20.28 -16.52 0.73
N GLU A 163 -21.25 -15.70 0.33
CA GLU A 163 -21.54 -15.36 -1.07
C GLU A 163 -20.58 -14.32 -1.66
N LEU A 164 -19.84 -13.61 -0.79
CA LEU A 164 -18.91 -12.58 -1.21
C LEU A 164 -17.50 -13.15 -1.32
N ASP A 165 -17.12 -13.54 -2.54
CA ASP A 165 -15.73 -13.88 -2.88
C ASP A 165 -14.88 -12.64 -3.20
N LEU A 166 -13.56 -12.82 -3.28
CA LEU A 166 -12.61 -11.74 -3.49
C LEU A 166 -12.85 -11.02 -4.83
N SER A 167 -13.14 -11.75 -5.90
CA SER A 167 -13.31 -11.19 -7.24
C SER A 167 -14.56 -10.31 -7.32
N THR A 168 -15.66 -10.80 -6.75
CA THR A 168 -16.94 -10.10 -6.64
C THR A 168 -16.78 -8.85 -5.79
N PHE A 169 -16.08 -8.97 -4.64
CA PHE A 169 -15.78 -7.84 -3.78
C PHE A 169 -14.96 -6.75 -4.51
N LEU A 170 -13.83 -7.11 -5.11
CA LEU A 170 -12.96 -6.15 -5.82
C LEU A 170 -13.67 -5.50 -7.02
N THR A 171 -14.51 -6.27 -7.73
CA THR A 171 -15.34 -5.75 -8.83
C THR A 171 -16.38 -4.76 -8.31
N HIS A 172 -17.08 -5.09 -7.23
CA HIS A 172 -18.06 -4.21 -6.59
C HIS A 172 -17.39 -2.91 -6.11
N MET A 173 -16.18 -2.99 -5.56
CA MET A 173 -15.41 -1.80 -5.16
C MET A 173 -14.91 -0.96 -6.35
N GLY A 174 -15.11 -1.40 -7.59
CA GLY A 174 -14.60 -0.71 -8.78
C GLY A 174 -13.08 -0.78 -8.93
N TYR A 175 -12.42 -1.72 -8.25
CA TYR A 175 -10.97 -1.83 -8.22
C TYR A 175 -10.38 -1.99 -9.64
N TYR A 176 -10.97 -2.88 -10.45
CA TYR A 176 -10.51 -3.16 -11.81
C TYR A 176 -10.75 -2.01 -12.81
N GLN A 177 -11.64 -1.07 -12.53
CA GLN A 177 -11.88 0.09 -13.41
C GLN A 177 -10.64 0.98 -13.50
N GLY A 178 -9.89 1.12 -12.40
CA GLY A 178 -8.63 1.88 -12.37
C GLY A 178 -7.53 1.28 -13.26
N MET A 179 -7.50 -0.04 -13.45
CA MET A 179 -6.53 -0.69 -14.35
C MET A 179 -6.81 -0.42 -15.83
N GLN A 180 -8.08 -0.24 -16.22
CA GLN A 180 -8.40 0.13 -17.60
C GLN A 180 -7.97 1.57 -17.93
N VAL A 181 -8.06 2.48 -16.95
CA VAL A 181 -7.54 3.85 -17.05
C VAL A 181 -6.00 3.86 -17.04
N ALA A 182 -5.37 3.07 -16.18
CA ALA A 182 -3.89 3.00 -16.07
C ALA A 182 -3.20 2.46 -17.34
N ARG A 183 -3.89 1.61 -18.13
CA ARG A 183 -3.40 1.13 -19.44
C ARG A 183 -3.54 2.16 -20.56
N ASN A 184 -4.17 3.30 -20.32
CA ASN A 184 -4.29 4.39 -21.28
C ASN A 184 -3.70 5.70 -20.70
N PRO A 185 -2.41 6.00 -20.96
CA PRO A 185 -1.71 7.15 -20.36
C PRO A 185 -2.39 8.50 -20.63
N SER A 186 -3.11 8.62 -21.75
CA SER A 186 -3.85 9.83 -22.12
C SER A 186 -5.05 10.11 -21.20
N ALA A 187 -5.68 9.05 -20.66
CA ALA A 187 -6.82 9.17 -19.76
C ALA A 187 -6.38 9.55 -18.35
N ILE A 188 -5.18 9.14 -17.91
CA ILE A 188 -4.59 9.48 -16.62
C ILE A 188 -4.36 10.99 -16.52
N ALA A 189 -3.76 11.60 -17.55
CA ALA A 189 -3.55 13.05 -17.58
C ALA A 189 -4.89 13.80 -17.48
N GLN A 190 -5.91 13.39 -18.24
CA GLN A 190 -7.23 14.01 -18.21
C GLN A 190 -7.96 13.84 -16.87
N TRP A 191 -7.82 12.69 -16.20
CA TRP A 191 -8.39 12.46 -14.87
C TRP A 191 -7.70 13.33 -13.80
N PHE A 192 -6.36 13.34 -13.75
CA PHE A 192 -5.63 14.20 -12.81
C PHE A 192 -5.97 15.69 -12.98
N PHE A 193 -6.11 16.18 -14.23
CA PHE A 193 -6.55 17.55 -14.48
C PHE A 193 -8.03 17.78 -14.10
N GLY A 194 -8.90 16.79 -14.26
CA GLY A 194 -10.32 16.89 -13.96
C GLY A 194 -10.62 16.90 -12.45
N THR A 195 -9.97 16.04 -11.66
CA THR A 195 -10.30 15.89 -10.23
C THR A 195 -9.59 16.92 -9.33
N VAL A 196 -8.40 17.40 -9.73
CA VAL A 196 -7.63 18.37 -8.92
C VAL A 196 -8.10 19.82 -9.12
N PHE A 197 -8.70 20.15 -10.28
CA PHE A 197 -9.11 21.54 -10.59
C PHE A 197 -10.60 21.84 -10.44
N GLN A 198 -11.45 20.85 -10.13
CA GLN A 198 -12.91 21.06 -9.96
C GLN A 198 -13.33 21.59 -8.58
N GLY A 199 -12.39 21.82 -7.67
CA GLY A 199 -12.65 22.42 -6.35
C GLY A 199 -12.35 23.92 -6.22
N LEU A 200 -11.85 24.58 -7.27
CA LEU A 200 -11.54 26.02 -7.20
C LEU A 200 -12.76 26.84 -7.64
N PRO A 201 -13.26 27.78 -6.81
CA PRO A 201 -14.40 28.61 -7.19
C PRO A 201 -14.08 29.41 -8.44
N CYS A 202 -15.05 29.39 -9.36
CA CYS A 202 -15.07 30.11 -10.62
C CYS A 202 -14.90 31.62 -10.41
N SER A 203 -13.66 32.12 -10.42
CA SER A 203 -13.35 33.53 -10.66
C SER A 203 -11.86 33.81 -10.84
N CYS A 204 -11.16 33.03 -11.68
CA CYS A 204 -9.86 33.42 -12.24
C CYS A 204 -9.70 32.85 -13.66
N SER A 205 -10.73 33.00 -14.48
CA SER A 205 -10.59 32.87 -15.93
C SER A 205 -9.89 34.12 -16.43
N LEU A 206 -8.67 33.94 -16.96
CA LEU A 206 -7.75 34.89 -17.61
C LEU A 206 -6.47 35.10 -16.80
N MET A 207 -5.46 34.24 -17.07
CA MET A 207 -4.00 34.45 -16.90
C MET A 207 -3.21 33.26 -16.33
N PHE A 208 -3.57 32.00 -16.59
CA PHE A 208 -2.60 30.90 -16.41
C PHE A 208 -2.81 29.74 -17.38
N PRO A 209 -2.40 29.87 -18.65
CA PRO A 209 -1.89 28.70 -19.35
C PRO A 209 -0.69 29.10 -20.22
N LEU A 210 0.53 29.05 -19.66
CA LEU A 210 1.75 28.97 -20.47
C LEU A 210 3.01 28.55 -19.67
N TYR A 211 3.01 28.66 -18.34
CA TYR A 211 4.24 28.44 -17.56
C TYR A 211 4.44 27.01 -16.98
N ILE A 212 3.39 26.20 -16.85
CA ILE A 212 3.52 24.83 -16.29
C ILE A 212 3.62 23.75 -17.38
N SER A 213 3.32 24.07 -18.64
CA SER A 213 3.52 23.12 -19.74
C SER A 213 5.01 22.92 -20.05
N ILE A 214 5.85 23.95 -19.94
CA ILE A 214 7.25 23.87 -20.39
C ILE A 214 8.13 23.09 -19.39
N SER A 215 7.94 23.25 -18.07
CA SER A 215 8.81 22.58 -17.08
C SER A 215 8.59 21.06 -17.00
N VAL A 216 7.37 20.59 -17.22
CA VAL A 216 7.05 19.15 -17.21
C VAL A 216 7.39 18.51 -18.56
N PHE A 217 7.24 19.23 -19.67
CA PHE A 217 7.61 18.73 -21.00
C PHE A 217 9.14 18.64 -21.20
N PHE A 218 9.93 19.57 -20.63
CA PHE A 218 11.40 19.48 -20.67
C PHE A 218 11.96 18.35 -19.79
N PHE A 219 11.31 18.02 -18.67
CA PHE A 219 11.71 16.87 -17.86
C PHE A 219 11.45 15.53 -18.57
N PHE A 220 10.42 15.48 -19.44
CA PHE A 220 10.13 14.32 -20.28
C PHE A 220 11.07 14.20 -21.49
N ILE A 221 11.38 15.30 -22.19
CA ILE A 221 12.26 15.24 -23.38
C ILE A 221 13.72 14.90 -23.02
N THR A 222 14.25 15.44 -21.93
CA THR A 222 15.66 15.19 -21.54
C THR A 222 15.95 13.74 -21.12
N ARG A 223 14.92 12.95 -20.79
CA ARG A 223 15.09 11.52 -20.43
C ARG A 223 14.83 10.56 -21.59
N VAL A 224 14.07 10.97 -22.61
CA VAL A 224 13.84 10.19 -23.83
C VAL A 224 15.07 10.24 -24.75
N GLU A 225 15.82 11.35 -24.81
CA GLU A 225 17.04 11.43 -25.62
C GLU A 225 18.22 10.60 -25.09
N ARG A 226 18.23 10.25 -23.78
CA ARG A 226 19.25 9.32 -23.24
C ARG A 226 19.00 7.85 -23.59
N PHE A 227 17.85 7.50 -24.13
CA PHE A 227 17.56 6.12 -24.57
C PHE A 227 17.85 5.88 -26.07
N SER A 228 18.23 6.90 -26.84
CA SER A 228 18.45 6.78 -28.30
C SER A 228 19.94 6.71 -28.72
N THR A 229 20.90 6.82 -27.80
CA THR A 229 22.34 6.80 -28.14
C THR A 229 23.11 5.72 -27.37
N GLN A 230 22.71 4.45 -27.53
CA GLN A 230 23.64 3.35 -27.23
C GLN A 230 23.36 2.05 -27.99
N TYR A 231 23.06 2.12 -29.28
CA TYR A 231 23.25 0.98 -30.20
C TYR A 231 23.66 1.49 -31.58
N THR A 232 24.97 1.69 -31.78
CA THR A 232 25.71 1.40 -33.02
C THR A 232 27.21 1.68 -32.81
N SER A 233 27.94 0.62 -32.46
CA SER A 233 29.24 0.20 -33.02
C SER A 233 30.21 1.28 -33.56
N ILE A 234 31.45 1.31 -33.04
CA ILE A 234 32.71 0.96 -33.75
C ILE A 234 33.95 1.47 -32.98
N SER A 235 34.81 0.50 -32.63
CA SER A 235 36.28 0.47 -32.52
C SER A 235 37.15 1.69 -32.09
N THR A 236 38.11 1.32 -31.23
CA THR A 236 39.53 1.77 -31.13
C THR A 236 39.88 2.69 -29.95
N PHE A 237 41.04 2.39 -29.33
CA PHE A 237 41.75 3.05 -28.21
C PHE A 237 41.15 2.75 -26.81
N CYS A 238 41.83 2.15 -25.82
CA CYS A 238 43.25 2.05 -25.49
C CYS A 238 43.58 0.69 -24.82
N THR A 239 44.67 0.09 -25.26
CA THR A 239 45.57 -0.76 -24.49
C THR A 239 46.17 0.01 -23.29
N SER A 240 46.58 -0.73 -22.24
CA SER A 240 47.27 -0.28 -21.00
C SER A 240 46.28 0.04 -19.87
N PHE A 241 46.11 -0.74 -18.81
CA PHE A 241 47.14 -1.21 -17.89
C PHE A 241 46.67 -2.51 -17.19
N ARG A 242 47.56 -3.48 -17.15
CA ARG A 242 47.42 -4.79 -16.49
C ARG A 242 47.96 -4.68 -15.05
N SER A 243 47.47 -5.59 -14.18
CA SER A 243 48.01 -5.92 -12.83
C SER A 243 47.50 -4.98 -11.72
N ARG A 244 47.08 -5.41 -10.52
CA ARG A 244 47.32 -6.63 -9.72
C ARG A 244 46.41 -6.47 -8.46
N HIS A 245 45.54 -7.39 -8.04
CA HIS A 245 45.69 -8.39 -6.95
C HIS A 245 44.25 -8.68 -6.44
N PHE A 246 43.65 -9.87 -6.61
CA PHE A 246 43.57 -10.97 -5.64
C PHE A 246 43.78 -10.59 -4.16
N ASP A 247 42.71 -10.58 -3.35
CA ASP A 247 42.50 -11.58 -2.29
C ASP A 247 41.27 -11.31 -1.39
N ARG A 248 40.54 -12.41 -1.11
CA ARG A 248 39.84 -12.80 0.14
C ARG A 248 38.50 -12.19 0.56
N CYS A 249 37.47 -13.05 0.42
CA CYS A 249 36.39 -13.22 1.39
C CYS A 249 36.88 -13.96 2.65
N PRO A 250 36.19 -13.80 3.80
CA PRO A 250 35.98 -14.94 4.69
C PRO A 250 34.50 -15.18 5.02
N HIS A 251 34.15 -16.46 4.97
CA HIS A 251 33.06 -17.15 5.65
C HIS A 251 32.96 -16.78 7.13
N ILE A 252 31.74 -16.73 7.67
CA ILE A 252 31.43 -17.23 9.02
C ILE A 252 30.08 -17.98 8.98
N ASP A 253 30.17 -19.27 9.26
CA ASP A 253 29.08 -20.18 9.60
C ASP A 253 28.63 -19.96 11.06
N CYS A 254 27.33 -20.05 11.33
CA CYS A 254 26.81 -20.28 12.68
C CYS A 254 25.81 -21.45 12.63
N LEU A 255 26.21 -22.60 13.20
CA LEU A 255 25.35 -23.71 13.60
C LEU A 255 24.99 -23.57 15.10
N PRO A 256 23.92 -24.24 15.58
CA PRO A 256 23.21 -23.88 16.81
C PRO A 256 23.64 -24.69 18.05
N ALA A 257 23.23 -24.19 19.21
CA ALA A 257 22.98 -24.94 20.43
C ALA A 257 21.79 -24.30 21.17
#